data_AF-X1FW58-F1
#
_entry.id   AF-X1FW58-F1
#
_cell.length_a   1.000
_cell.length_b   1.000
_cell.length_c   1.000
_cell.angle_alpha   90.00
_cell.angle_beta   90.00
_cell.angle_gamma   90.00
#
_symmetry.space_group_name_H-M   'P 1'
#
loop_
_entity.id
_entity.type
_entity.pdbx_description
1 polymer ?
#
loop_
_entity_poly.entity_id
_entity_poly.type
_entity_poly.pdbx_seq_one_letter_code
_entity_poly.pdbx_strand_id
1 'polypeptide(L)'
;SFLEEANELNQKHYERRYNEYFGKHATGGHYTPNKEYIWWSEPLHPKETEHNGVMGMNFAPAFVAKDNPTVEDLVDHIDHIVNLVGPDYVGIGADFDGITKTPKGLEDVSKIPNITRVLVKREYSDEDITKILGGNYLRVFKKVLK
;
A
#
# COMPACT_ATOMS: atom_id res chain seq x y z
N SER A 1 -3.94 -35.79 3.46
CA SER A 1 -3.91 -36.47 2.13
C SER A 1 -2.97 -35.70 1.20
N PHE A 2 -2.47 -36.29 0.11
CA PHE A 2 -1.60 -35.60 -0.86
C PHE A 2 -2.14 -34.23 -1.32
N LEU A 3 -3.48 -34.08 -1.36
CA LEU A 3 -4.16 -32.84 -1.73
C LEU A 3 -4.07 -31.75 -0.65
N GLU A 4 -4.00 -32.11 0.64
CA GLU A 4 -3.81 -31.15 1.74
C GLU A 4 -2.37 -30.61 1.77
N GLU A 5 -1.37 -31.48 1.61
CA GLU A 5 0.04 -31.05 1.51
C GLU A 5 0.28 -30.17 0.27
N ALA A 6 -0.33 -30.50 -0.88
CA ALA A 6 -0.23 -29.68 -2.08
C ALA A 6 -0.87 -28.29 -1.89
N ASN A 7 -2.01 -28.22 -1.19
CA ASN A 7 -2.66 -26.96 -0.85
C ASN A 7 -1.84 -26.12 0.13
N GLU A 8 -1.27 -26.74 1.18
CA GLU A 8 -0.40 -26.04 2.12
C GLU A 8 0.89 -25.53 1.47
N LEU A 9 1.48 -26.31 0.55
CA LEU A 9 2.67 -25.89 -0.20
C LEU A 9 2.35 -24.74 -1.16
N ASN A 10 1.21 -24.78 -1.84
CA ASN A 10 0.73 -23.67 -2.67
C ASN A 10 0.44 -22.44 -1.84
N GLN A 11 -0.15 -22.61 -0.65
CA GLN A 11 -0.45 -21.51 0.25
C GLN A 11 0.82 -20.89 0.84
N LYS A 12 1.81 -21.70 1.24
CA LYS A 12 3.14 -21.20 1.65
C LYS A 12 3.88 -20.52 0.49
N HIS A 13 3.79 -21.05 -0.73
CA HIS A 13 4.37 -20.40 -1.92
C HIS A 13 3.67 -19.08 -2.24
N TYR A 14 2.35 -19.06 -2.14
CA TYR A 14 1.53 -17.87 -2.31
C TYR A 14 1.88 -16.82 -1.26
N GLU A 15 1.91 -17.18 0.02
CA GLU A 15 2.28 -16.28 1.12
C GLU A 15 3.71 -15.76 0.97
N ARG A 16 4.65 -16.61 0.56
CA ARG A 16 6.03 -16.20 0.29
C ARG A 16 6.10 -15.18 -0.84
N ARG A 17 5.46 -15.46 -1.98
CA ARG A 17 5.38 -14.53 -3.12
C ARG A 17 4.61 -13.27 -2.75
N TYR A 18 3.54 -13.39 -1.99
CA TYR A 18 2.75 -12.26 -1.51
C TYR A 18 3.64 -11.31 -0.71
N ASN A 19 4.38 -11.84 0.26
CA ASN A 19 5.28 -11.05 1.09
C ASN A 19 6.50 -10.51 0.32
N GLU A 20 6.97 -11.22 -0.72
CA GLU A 20 8.08 -10.79 -1.59
C GLU A 20 7.70 -9.59 -2.50
N TYR A 21 6.44 -9.51 -2.93
CA TYR A 21 6.00 -8.57 -3.96
C TYR A 21 5.04 -7.47 -3.49
N PHE A 22 4.29 -7.67 -2.41
CA PHE A 22 3.19 -6.77 -2.03
C PHE A 22 3.33 -6.14 -0.64
N GLY A 23 4.23 -6.69 0.21
CA GLY A 23 4.30 -6.31 1.61
C GLY A 23 2.99 -6.60 2.38
N LYS A 24 3.06 -6.72 3.71
CA LYS A 24 1.84 -6.74 4.54
C LYS A 24 1.37 -5.29 4.73
N HIS A 25 0.34 -4.86 3.99
CA HIS A 25 -0.41 -3.61 4.17
C HIS A 25 0.42 -2.45 4.75
N ALA A 26 1.41 -1.98 3.99
CA ALA A 26 2.44 -1.06 4.48
C ALA A 26 2.14 0.39 4.09
N THR A 27 1.75 1.21 5.05
CA THR A 27 2.00 2.66 5.01
C THR A 27 3.45 2.90 5.43
N GLY A 28 4.19 3.70 4.67
CA GLY A 28 5.60 3.99 4.90
C GLY A 28 5.87 4.46 6.34
N GLY A 29 6.65 3.68 7.09
CA GLY A 29 6.94 3.87 8.52
C GLY A 29 7.85 5.04 8.88
N HIS A 30 7.85 6.15 8.12
CA HIS A 30 8.67 7.32 8.43
C HIS A 30 7.88 8.54 8.93
N TYR A 31 6.54 8.56 8.79
CA TYR A 31 5.69 9.57 9.43
C TYR A 31 4.54 8.94 10.23
N THR A 32 4.89 8.13 11.23
CA THR A 32 4.00 7.81 12.35
C THR A 32 4.53 8.51 13.60
N PRO A 33 3.81 9.48 14.20
CA PRO A 33 4.26 10.16 15.42
C PRO A 33 4.30 9.25 16.67
N ASN A 34 3.97 7.96 16.52
CA ASN A 34 4.07 6.96 17.56
C ASN A 34 5.18 5.95 17.22
N LYS A 35 6.28 5.99 17.99
CA LYS A 35 7.48 5.16 17.77
C LYS A 35 7.27 3.67 18.07
N GLU A 36 6.16 3.29 18.69
CA GLU A 36 5.88 1.89 19.07
C GLU A 36 5.27 1.04 17.94
N TYR A 37 4.82 1.67 16.84
CA TYR A 37 4.31 0.95 15.66
C TYR A 37 5.35 0.76 14.55
N ILE A 38 6.61 1.07 14.88
CA ILE A 38 7.75 0.94 13.98
C ILE A 38 8.12 -0.55 13.85
N TRP A 39 7.68 -1.19 12.78
CA TRP A 39 8.18 -2.51 12.37
C TRP A 39 9.17 -2.44 11.18
N TRP A 40 9.55 -1.24 10.71
CA TRP A 40 10.32 -1.08 9.46
C TRP A 40 11.32 0.12 9.41
N SER A 41 11.83 0.62 10.54
CA SER A 41 12.72 1.82 10.57
C SER A 41 14.22 1.58 10.31
N GLU A 42 14.58 0.62 9.48
CA GLU A 42 15.93 0.54 8.91
C GLU A 42 15.73 0.58 7.39
N PRO A 43 16.55 1.38 6.67
CA PRO A 43 16.15 2.19 5.52
C PRO A 43 15.27 1.39 4.58
N LEU A 44 14.12 1.92 4.11
CA LEU A 44 13.22 1.27 3.13
C LEU A 44 14.05 0.37 2.20
N HIS A 45 14.13 -0.91 2.60
CA HIS A 45 15.28 -1.73 2.24
C HIS A 45 14.97 -2.33 0.88
N PRO A 46 15.98 -2.59 0.04
CA PRO A 46 15.91 -2.83 -1.40
C PRO A 46 14.89 -3.84 -1.92
N LYS A 47 14.13 -4.59 -1.12
CA LYS A 47 13.34 -5.74 -1.57
C LYS A 47 12.20 -5.38 -2.52
N GLU A 48 11.42 -4.34 -2.24
CA GLU A 48 10.32 -3.94 -3.12
C GLU A 48 10.84 -3.39 -4.46
N THR A 49 11.96 -2.66 -4.44
CA THR A 49 12.59 -2.14 -5.67
C THR A 49 13.37 -3.23 -6.42
N GLU A 50 14.07 -4.12 -5.71
CA GLU A 50 14.78 -5.30 -6.22
C GLU A 50 13.83 -6.29 -6.89
N HIS A 51 12.67 -6.54 -6.28
CA HIS A 51 11.68 -7.47 -6.79
C HIS A 51 10.63 -6.81 -7.70
N ASN A 52 10.67 -5.48 -7.83
CA ASN A 52 9.72 -4.71 -8.61
C ASN A 52 8.27 -4.89 -8.12
N GLY A 53 8.10 -4.84 -6.80
CA GLY A 53 6.85 -4.99 -6.05
C GLY A 53 6.02 -3.70 -5.95
N VAL A 54 5.01 -3.70 -5.09
CA VAL A 54 4.12 -2.54 -4.85
C VAL A 54 3.73 -2.46 -3.37
N MET A 55 3.79 -1.26 -2.78
CA MET A 55 3.38 -0.97 -1.41
C MET A 55 1.95 -0.44 -1.38
N GLY A 56 1.05 -1.19 -0.75
CA GLY A 56 -0.35 -0.80 -0.56
C GLY A 56 -0.55 0.12 0.63
N MET A 57 -1.05 1.34 0.38
CA MET A 57 -1.34 2.33 1.42
C MET A 57 -2.57 1.90 2.23
N ASN A 58 -2.34 1.60 3.51
CA ASN A 58 -3.34 1.17 4.48
C ASN A 58 -4.16 2.35 5.01
N PHE A 59 -5.48 2.17 5.15
CA PHE A 59 -6.37 3.19 5.69
C PHE A 59 -6.57 3.06 7.20
N ALA A 60 -5.87 2.17 7.91
CA ALA A 60 -5.98 2.12 9.36
C ALA A 60 -5.51 3.45 9.98
N PRO A 61 -6.36 4.18 10.74
CA PRO A 61 -6.06 5.52 11.25
C PRO A 61 -4.72 5.66 11.96
N ALA A 62 -4.33 4.65 12.72
CA ALA A 62 -3.09 4.62 13.49
C ALA A 62 -1.82 4.70 12.62
N PHE A 63 -1.92 4.34 11.35
CA PHE A 63 -0.80 4.41 10.42
C PHE A 63 -0.81 5.67 9.54
N VAL A 64 -1.92 6.41 9.54
CA VAL A 64 -2.08 7.62 8.70
C VAL A 64 -1.67 8.87 9.47
N ALA A 65 -2.23 9.10 10.66
CA ALA A 65 -1.89 10.26 11.49
C ALA A 65 -2.17 10.01 12.98
N LYS A 66 -1.60 10.85 13.85
CA LYS A 66 -1.82 10.75 15.31
C LYS A 66 -3.27 10.94 15.70
N ASP A 67 -3.87 12.00 15.17
CA ASP A 67 -5.12 12.57 15.62
C ASP A 67 -5.93 13.00 14.38
N ASN A 68 -7.18 12.54 14.28
CA ASN A 68 -8.14 12.89 13.21
C ASN A 68 -7.58 12.74 11.77
N PRO A 69 -7.11 11.55 11.35
CA PRO A 69 -6.54 11.37 10.03
C PRO A 69 -7.56 11.68 8.92
N THR A 70 -7.04 12.20 7.82
CA THR A 70 -7.79 12.62 6.63
C THR A 70 -7.25 11.94 5.37
N VAL A 71 -8.00 12.05 4.27
CA VAL A 71 -7.51 11.63 2.95
C VAL A 71 -6.25 12.39 2.53
N GLU A 72 -6.13 13.67 2.92
CA GLU A 72 -4.95 14.48 2.66
C GLU A 72 -3.71 13.92 3.34
N ASP A 73 -3.82 13.51 4.61
CA ASP A 73 -2.72 12.87 5.35
C ASP A 73 -2.30 11.55 4.68
N LEU A 74 -3.25 10.73 4.21
CA LEU A 74 -2.92 9.52 3.47
C LEU A 74 -2.15 9.84 2.18
N VAL A 75 -2.53 10.91 1.47
CA VAL A 75 -1.79 11.35 0.27
C VAL A 75 -0.41 11.93 0.64
N ASP A 76 -0.21 12.49 1.83
CA ASP A 76 1.13 12.87 2.30
C ASP A 76 2.05 11.63 2.41
N HIS A 77 1.53 10.48 2.83
CA HIS A 77 2.28 9.21 2.80
C HIS A 77 2.61 8.77 1.37
N ILE A 78 1.66 8.92 0.44
CA ILE A 78 1.91 8.64 -0.99
C ILE A 78 3.04 9.53 -1.50
N ASP A 79 2.96 10.85 -1.29
CA ASP A 79 3.99 11.81 -1.72
C ASP A 79 5.36 11.45 -1.16
N HIS A 80 5.41 11.10 0.13
CA HIS A 80 6.66 10.74 0.77
C HIS A 80 7.30 9.53 0.07
N ILE A 81 6.53 8.48 -0.20
CA ILE A 81 7.05 7.26 -0.83
C ILE A 81 7.41 7.52 -2.30
N VAL A 82 6.58 8.26 -3.03
CA VAL A 82 6.86 8.67 -4.42
C VAL A 82 8.17 9.45 -4.50
N ASN A 83 8.43 10.37 -3.57
CA ASN A 83 9.68 11.13 -3.52
C ASN A 83 10.91 10.27 -3.20
N LEU A 84 10.74 9.15 -2.49
CA LEU A 84 11.84 8.26 -2.11
C LEU A 84 12.18 7.23 -3.19
N VAL A 85 11.16 6.59 -3.78
CA VAL A 85 11.36 5.43 -4.66
C VAL A 85 10.67 5.55 -6.03
N GLY A 86 9.89 6.60 -6.24
CA GLY A 86 9.10 6.82 -7.45
C GLY A 86 7.68 6.23 -7.39
N PRO A 87 6.81 6.65 -8.32
CA PRO A 87 5.38 6.28 -8.33
C PRO A 87 5.13 4.82 -8.71
N ASP A 88 6.10 4.13 -9.30
CA ASP A 88 5.97 2.74 -9.77
C ASP A 88 5.82 1.71 -8.63
N TYR A 89 5.99 2.12 -7.37
CA TYR A 89 6.01 1.23 -6.21
C TYR A 89 4.88 1.51 -5.22
N VAL A 90 3.92 2.36 -5.55
CA VAL A 90 2.82 2.74 -4.65
C VAL A 90 1.48 2.21 -5.17
N GLY A 91 0.62 1.75 -4.26
CA GLY A 91 -0.74 1.29 -4.56
C GLY A 91 -1.71 1.62 -3.43
N ILE A 92 -3.01 1.44 -3.68
CA ILE A 92 -4.07 1.57 -2.67
C ILE A 92 -4.35 0.21 -2.01
N GLY A 93 -4.32 0.15 -0.68
CA GLY A 93 -4.57 -1.06 0.11
C GLY A 93 -5.49 -0.80 1.31
N ALA A 94 -6.76 -0.52 1.05
CA ALA A 94 -7.67 0.09 2.02
C ALA A 94 -7.96 -0.72 3.31
N ASP A 95 -7.93 -2.05 3.26
CA ASP A 95 -8.24 -2.95 4.40
C ASP A 95 -9.62 -2.70 5.04
N PHE A 96 -10.63 -2.31 4.25
CA PHE A 96 -11.97 -1.92 4.74
C PHE A 96 -12.65 -2.96 5.66
N ASP A 97 -12.48 -4.26 5.38
CA ASP A 97 -13.07 -5.34 6.19
C ASP A 97 -12.19 -5.74 7.39
N GLY A 98 -10.97 -5.19 7.49
CA GLY A 98 -10.00 -5.44 8.56
C GLY A 98 -9.92 -4.34 9.62
N ILE A 99 -10.51 -3.17 9.37
CA ILE A 99 -10.41 -1.98 10.23
C ILE A 99 -11.79 -1.48 10.68
N THR A 100 -11.85 -0.92 11.89
CA THR A 100 -13.11 -0.42 12.48
C THR A 100 -13.34 1.07 12.26
N LYS A 101 -12.33 1.79 11.77
CA LYS A 101 -12.34 3.23 11.50
C LYS A 101 -11.43 3.51 10.31
N THR A 102 -11.69 4.60 9.61
CA THR A 102 -10.91 5.09 8.47
C THR A 102 -10.67 6.59 8.58
N PRO A 103 -9.74 7.16 7.79
CA PRO A 103 -9.55 8.60 7.68
C PRO A 103 -10.82 9.29 7.18
N LYS A 104 -11.01 10.52 7.63
CA LYS A 104 -12.06 11.39 7.13
C LYS A 104 -11.91 11.57 5.62
N GLY A 105 -13.01 11.40 4.89
CA GLY A 105 -13.02 11.39 3.43
C GLY A 105 -12.69 10.04 2.80
N LEU A 106 -12.51 8.98 3.61
CA LEU A 106 -12.34 7.58 3.19
C LEU A 106 -13.23 6.63 4.02
N GLU A 107 -14.44 7.08 4.38
CA GLU A 107 -15.36 6.34 5.26
C GLU A 107 -15.78 4.98 4.69
N ASP A 108 -15.86 4.88 3.36
CA ASP A 108 -16.28 3.67 2.66
C ASP A 108 -15.71 3.64 1.22
N VAL A 109 -15.94 2.52 0.51
CA VAL A 109 -15.45 2.31 -0.86
C VAL A 109 -15.91 3.37 -1.87
N SER A 110 -17.07 4.01 -1.65
CA SER A 110 -17.56 5.10 -2.51
C SER A 110 -16.72 6.37 -2.40
N LYS A 111 -15.86 6.47 -1.38
CA LYS A 111 -15.01 7.62 -1.09
C LYS A 111 -13.60 7.51 -1.66
N ILE A 112 -13.21 6.35 -2.18
CA ILE A 112 -11.91 6.16 -2.87
C ILE A 112 -11.61 7.26 -3.92
N PRO A 113 -12.59 7.77 -4.71
CA PRO A 113 -12.34 8.89 -5.63
C PRO A 113 -11.79 10.17 -4.99
N ASN A 114 -11.92 10.34 -3.66
CA ASN A 114 -11.30 11.47 -2.96
C ASN A 114 -9.76 11.40 -3.00
N ILE A 115 -9.16 10.20 -3.03
CA ILE A 115 -7.70 10.06 -3.22
C ILE A 115 -7.29 10.64 -4.56
N THR A 116 -8.00 10.27 -5.64
CA THR A 116 -7.76 10.82 -6.98
C THR A 116 -7.91 12.34 -7.00
N ARG A 117 -8.93 12.89 -6.32
CA ARG A 117 -9.10 14.35 -6.22
C ARG A 117 -7.90 15.04 -5.57
N VAL A 118 -7.36 14.47 -4.49
CA VAL A 118 -6.18 15.03 -3.82
C VAL A 118 -4.94 14.89 -4.71
N LEU A 119 -4.73 13.75 -5.36
CA LEU A 119 -3.60 13.55 -6.30
C LEU A 119 -3.64 14.54 -7.47
N VAL A 120 -4.81 14.76 -8.07
CA VAL A 120 -5.00 15.77 -9.14
C VAL A 120 -4.72 17.18 -8.60
N LYS A 121 -5.20 17.50 -7.40
CA LYS A 121 -4.92 18.79 -6.75
C LYS A 121 -3.42 19.01 -6.49
N ARG A 122 -2.65 17.92 -6.29
CA ARG A 122 -1.19 17.91 -6.14
C ARG A 122 -0.45 17.81 -7.47
N GLU A 123 -1.15 17.97 -8.60
CA GLU A 123 -0.57 18.00 -9.95
C GLU A 123 0.17 16.71 -10.36
N TYR A 124 -0.23 15.57 -9.80
CA TYR A 124 0.23 14.28 -10.32
C TYR A 124 -0.17 14.11 -11.78
N SER A 125 0.71 13.51 -12.57
CA SER A 125 0.41 13.16 -13.95
C SER A 125 -0.69 12.10 -14.03
N ASP A 126 -1.47 12.10 -15.12
CA ASP A 126 -2.46 11.04 -15.38
C ASP A 126 -1.82 9.63 -15.39
N GLU A 127 -0.57 9.55 -15.83
CA GLU A 127 0.22 8.31 -15.82
C GLU A 127 0.46 7.82 -14.39
N ASP A 128 0.94 8.70 -13.50
CA ASP A 128 1.25 8.34 -12.12
C ASP A 128 0.00 8.03 -11.31
N ILE A 129 -1.09 8.78 -11.53
CA ILE A 129 -2.40 8.47 -10.95
C ILE A 129 -2.85 7.07 -11.38
N THR A 130 -2.73 6.75 -12.67
CA THR A 130 -3.11 5.43 -13.20
C THR A 130 -2.27 4.30 -12.57
N LYS A 131 -0.97 4.53 -12.37
CA LYS A 131 -0.07 3.59 -11.68
C LYS A 131 -0.53 3.33 -10.25
N ILE A 132 -0.74 4.40 -9.47
CA ILE A 132 -1.11 4.34 -8.04
C ILE A 132 -2.49 3.68 -7.85
N LEU A 133 -3.46 4.00 -8.70
CA LEU A 133 -4.83 3.47 -8.56
C LEU A 133 -4.95 1.97 -8.87
N GLY A 134 -3.97 1.38 -9.54
CA GLY A 134 -4.01 -0.06 -9.84
C GLY A 134 -3.01 -0.54 -10.88
N GLY A 135 -2.43 0.35 -11.69
CA GLY A 135 -1.44 -0.01 -12.71
C GLY A 135 -0.25 -0.79 -12.13
N ASN A 136 0.22 -0.40 -10.94
CA ASN A 136 1.34 -1.07 -10.26
C ASN A 136 0.96 -2.48 -9.79
N TYR A 137 -0.24 -2.68 -9.25
CA TYR A 137 -0.73 -4.02 -8.92
C TYR A 137 -0.85 -4.90 -10.17
N LEU A 138 -1.40 -4.38 -11.27
CA LEU A 138 -1.52 -5.12 -12.53
C LEU A 138 -0.15 -5.53 -13.09
N ARG A 139 0.86 -4.65 -12.97
CA ARG A 139 2.25 -4.97 -13.35
C ARG A 139 2.76 -6.16 -12.55
N VAL A 140 2.56 -6.16 -11.22
CA VAL A 140 3.02 -7.25 -10.35
C VAL A 140 2.25 -8.54 -10.60
N PHE A 141 0.91 -8.49 -10.73
CA PHE A 141 0.10 -9.67 -11.04
C PHE A 141 0.53 -10.33 -12.36
N LYS A 142 0.81 -9.54 -13.40
CA LYS A 142 1.34 -10.05 -14.68
C LYS A 142 2.71 -10.73 -14.55
N LYS A 143 3.49 -10.40 -13.52
CA LYS A 143 4.80 -11.03 -13.26
C LYS A 143 4.64 -12.34 -12.48
N VAL A 144 3.75 -12.36 -11.49
CA VAL A 144 3.59 -13.49 -10.56
C VAL A 144 2.70 -14.61 -11.10
N LEU A 145 1.67 -14.28 -11.87
CA LEU A 145 0.67 -15.24 -12.38
C LEU A 145 1.03 -15.87 -13.73
N LYS A 146 2.27 -15.69 -14.21
CA LYS A 146 2.78 -16.36 -15.41
C LYS A 146 3.14 -17.82 -15.17
#